data_AF-A0A2N3QWB9-F1
#
_entry.id   AF-A0A2N3QWB9-F1
#
_cell.length_a   1.000
_cell.length_b   1.000
_cell.length_c   1.000
_cell.angle_alpha   90.00
_cell.angle_beta   90.00
_cell.angle_gamma   90.00
#
_symmetry.space_group_name_H-M   'P 1'
#
loop_
_entity.id
_entity.type
_entity.pdbx_description
1 polymer ?
#
loop_
_entity_poly.entity_id
_entity_poly.type
_entity_poly.pdbx_seq_one_letter_code
_entity_poly.pdbx_strand_id
1 'polypeptide(L)'
;MAPVRTACTPLPTCVVFAAGEYYHEPIDVPPGAFVVAADGGYDHARELGVQVNAVVGDFDSVYSARSAIGAETVALPPQKDDPDLLSALKIGWAHGGRAFHIYGGLGGRVDHTISNIQQLAFIAAHGGIAFLHGAGQIVTAICDAALTFPAHPVHGTQYISVFAHSDEARGVDERGLAYELHDATMTNLQVNGLSNEFVDGLGAEVRVRRGLLTVVFDAAAPLPTLVGAPAAAGTLGAPSTHVSAALADRG
;
A
#
# COMPACT_ATOMS: atom_id res chain seq x y z
N MET A 1 21.96 -32.15 -8.59
CA MET A 1 20.94 -31.09 -8.79
C MET A 1 20.10 -31.05 -7.53
N ALA A 2 20.36 -30.10 -6.64
CA ALA A 2 19.59 -29.98 -5.40
C ALA A 2 18.26 -29.28 -5.71
N PRO A 3 17.13 -29.69 -5.11
CA PRO A 3 15.85 -29.06 -5.37
C PRO A 3 15.86 -27.64 -4.78
N VAL A 4 15.57 -26.64 -5.61
CA VAL A 4 15.26 -25.28 -5.17
C VAL A 4 13.97 -25.35 -4.36
N ARG A 5 14.10 -25.39 -3.04
CA ARG A 5 13.01 -25.18 -2.10
C ARG A 5 12.85 -23.67 -1.91
N THR A 6 11.92 -23.05 -2.63
CA THR A 6 11.43 -21.70 -2.30
C THR A 6 10.01 -21.83 -1.78
N ALA A 7 9.87 -22.36 -0.57
CA ALA A 7 8.69 -22.01 0.23
C ALA A 7 8.90 -20.56 0.66
N CYS A 8 8.37 -19.62 -0.13
CA CYS A 8 8.35 -18.22 0.26
C CYS A 8 7.45 -18.11 1.49
N THR A 9 8.01 -17.91 2.67
CA THR A 9 7.21 -17.65 3.87
C THR A 9 6.40 -16.38 3.61
N PRO A 10 5.06 -16.40 3.77
CA PRO A 10 4.27 -15.21 3.57
C PRO A 10 4.78 -14.09 4.47
N LEU A 11 4.90 -12.89 3.90
CA LEU A 11 5.35 -11.71 4.63
C LEU A 11 4.42 -11.45 5.82
N PRO A 12 4.94 -11.08 7.00
CA PRO A 12 4.08 -10.71 8.12
C PRO A 12 3.16 -9.56 7.71
N THR A 13 1.86 -9.74 7.96
CA THR A 13 0.83 -8.82 7.51
C THR A 13 0.50 -7.78 8.58
N CYS A 14 0.38 -6.53 8.15
CA CYS A 14 -0.20 -5.45 8.91
C CYS A 14 -1.46 -4.94 8.19
N VAL A 15 -2.55 -4.72 8.91
CA VAL A 15 -3.76 -4.09 8.37
C VAL A 15 -3.87 -2.68 8.96
N VAL A 16 -4.14 -1.71 8.10
CA VAL A 16 -4.29 -0.31 8.49
C VAL A 16 -5.69 0.19 8.12
N PHE A 17 -6.40 0.73 9.09
CA PHE A 17 -7.67 1.43 8.90
C PHE A 17 -7.40 2.93 8.94
N ALA A 18 -7.65 3.65 7.84
CA ALA A 18 -7.53 5.10 7.77
C ALA A 18 -8.91 5.78 7.79
N ALA A 19 -8.94 7.11 7.90
CA ALA A 19 -10.15 7.89 8.11
C ALA A 19 -10.85 8.39 6.83
N GLY A 20 -10.53 7.80 5.67
CA GLY A 20 -11.14 8.16 4.38
C GLY A 20 -12.42 7.39 4.07
N GLU A 21 -12.74 7.27 2.79
CA GLU A 21 -14.01 6.66 2.35
C GLU A 21 -13.93 5.13 2.32
N TYR A 22 -15.03 4.49 2.71
CA TYR A 22 -15.22 3.03 2.67
C TYR A 22 -16.33 2.69 1.67
N TYR A 23 -15.99 1.88 0.66
CA TYR A 23 -16.88 1.59 -0.48
C TYR A 23 -17.68 0.28 -0.32
N HIS A 24 -17.95 -0.14 0.92
CA HIS A 24 -18.63 -1.41 1.25
C HIS A 24 -17.99 -2.67 0.66
N GLU A 25 -16.70 -2.61 0.35
CA GLU A 25 -15.92 -3.74 -0.10
C GLU A 25 -15.60 -4.69 1.06
N PRO A 26 -15.41 -6.00 0.80
CA PRO A 26 -14.94 -6.92 1.82
C PRO A 26 -13.60 -6.48 2.40
N ILE A 27 -13.54 -6.40 3.72
CA ILE A 27 -12.30 -6.15 4.47
C ILE A 27 -11.80 -7.49 4.98
N ASP A 28 -10.56 -7.82 4.63
CA ASP A 28 -9.90 -9.04 5.10
C ASP A 28 -8.86 -8.68 6.16
N VAL A 29 -9.00 -9.29 7.34
CA VAL A 29 -8.04 -9.16 8.44
C VAL A 29 -7.54 -10.57 8.77
N PRO A 30 -6.41 -11.00 8.18
CA PRO A 30 -5.96 -12.36 8.34
C PRO A 30 -5.58 -12.66 9.80
N PRO A 31 -5.79 -13.90 10.28
CA PRO A 31 -5.43 -14.28 11.64
C PRO A 31 -3.96 -13.98 11.95
N GLY A 32 -3.72 -13.30 13.07
CA GLY A 32 -2.37 -12.92 13.50
C GLY A 32 -1.81 -11.66 12.83
N ALA A 33 -2.58 -10.98 11.97
CA ALA A 33 -2.20 -9.66 11.47
C ALA A 33 -2.10 -8.64 12.60
N PHE A 34 -1.12 -7.75 12.53
CA PHE A 34 -1.06 -6.58 13.39
C PHE A 34 -1.97 -5.49 12.82
N VAL A 35 -2.89 -4.97 13.61
CA VAL A 35 -3.91 -4.01 13.16
C VAL A 35 -3.62 -2.63 13.75
N VAL A 36 -3.47 -1.63 12.88
CA VAL A 36 -3.28 -0.23 13.27
C VAL A 36 -4.43 0.61 12.73
N ALA A 37 -4.98 1.48 13.55
CA ALA A 37 -5.92 2.50 13.10
C ALA A 37 -5.26 3.87 13.07
N ALA A 38 -5.41 4.58 11.96
CA ALA A 38 -5.03 5.98 11.80
C ALA A 38 -6.27 6.85 12.01
N ASP A 39 -6.23 7.64 13.09
CA ASP A 39 -7.24 8.64 13.44
C ASP A 39 -8.68 8.06 13.43
N GLY A 40 -9.63 8.67 12.72
CA GLY A 40 -11.02 8.19 12.57
C GLY A 40 -11.17 6.75 12.04
N GLY A 41 -10.11 6.15 11.48
CA GLY A 41 -10.07 4.73 11.12
C GLY A 41 -10.35 3.78 12.31
N TYR A 42 -10.14 4.25 13.55
CA TYR A 42 -10.46 3.46 14.74
C TYR A 42 -11.96 3.20 14.88
N ASP A 43 -12.79 4.21 14.62
CA ASP A 43 -14.24 4.08 14.74
C ASP A 43 -14.77 3.11 13.66
N HIS A 44 -14.24 3.17 12.43
CA HIS A 44 -14.54 2.19 11.38
C HIS A 44 -14.16 0.75 11.77
N ALA A 45 -12.95 0.56 12.32
CA ALA A 45 -12.52 -0.77 12.77
C ALA A 45 -13.44 -1.31 13.88
N ARG A 46 -13.90 -0.45 14.80
CA ARG A 46 -14.85 -0.83 15.86
C ARG A 46 -16.21 -1.23 15.31
N GLU A 47 -16.76 -0.48 14.35
CA GLU A 47 -18.04 -0.79 13.72
C GLU A 47 -18.02 -2.17 13.02
N LEU A 48 -16.86 -2.55 12.50
CA LEU A 48 -16.61 -3.84 11.88
C LEU A 48 -16.29 -4.96 12.88
N GLY A 49 -16.23 -4.65 14.19
CA GLY A 49 -15.87 -5.61 15.24
C GLY A 49 -14.40 -6.05 15.20
N VAL A 50 -13.53 -5.30 14.52
CA VAL A 50 -12.10 -5.61 14.39
C VAL A 50 -11.36 -5.14 15.64
N GLN A 51 -10.55 -6.02 16.23
CA GLN A 51 -9.67 -5.65 17.33
C GLN A 51 -8.43 -4.94 16.80
N VAL A 52 -8.28 -3.67 17.18
CA VAL A 52 -7.13 -2.84 16.83
C VAL A 52 -6.02 -3.02 17.86
N ASN A 53 -4.77 -3.20 17.44
CA ASN A 53 -3.61 -3.29 18.32
C ASN A 53 -3.07 -1.91 18.71
N ALA A 54 -2.99 -0.99 17.75
CA ALA A 54 -2.51 0.36 17.97
C ALA A 54 -3.38 1.41 17.26
N VAL A 55 -3.58 2.58 17.88
CA VAL A 55 -4.24 3.74 17.29
C VAL A 55 -3.27 4.90 17.27
N VAL A 56 -3.15 5.57 16.13
CA VAL A 56 -2.26 6.72 15.95
C VAL A 56 -3.00 7.87 15.29
N GLY A 57 -2.82 9.08 15.81
CA GLY A 57 -3.57 10.25 15.35
C GLY A 57 -3.35 11.46 16.24
N ASP A 58 -3.82 12.63 15.80
CA ASP A 58 -4.08 13.77 16.68
C ASP A 58 -5.49 13.70 17.32
N PHE A 59 -6.33 12.78 16.84
CA PHE A 59 -7.67 12.46 17.36
C PHE A 59 -8.68 13.60 17.17
N ASP A 60 -8.51 14.43 16.15
CA ASP A 60 -9.48 15.47 15.82
C ASP A 60 -10.71 14.91 15.08
N SER A 61 -10.58 13.75 14.43
CA SER A 61 -11.66 13.08 13.70
C SER A 61 -12.26 11.87 14.43
N VAL A 62 -11.72 11.49 15.60
CA VAL A 62 -12.25 10.37 16.39
C VAL A 62 -13.46 10.82 17.21
N TYR A 63 -14.61 10.19 16.98
CA TYR A 63 -15.85 10.46 17.73
C TYR A 63 -15.85 9.78 19.10
N SER A 64 -15.16 8.66 19.23
CA SER A 64 -14.99 7.98 20.52
C SER A 64 -14.05 8.75 21.43
N ALA A 65 -14.45 8.96 22.70
CA ALA A 65 -13.58 9.59 23.67
C ALA A 65 -12.27 8.80 23.78
N ARG A 66 -11.10 9.47 23.78
CA ARG A 66 -9.77 8.83 23.87
C ARG A 66 -9.67 7.82 25.04
N SER A 67 -10.43 8.03 26.12
CA SER A 67 -10.54 7.13 27.27
C SER A 67 -11.25 5.78 26.99
N ALA A 68 -11.95 5.65 25.86
CA ALA A 68 -12.68 4.45 25.46
C ALA A 68 -11.91 3.59 24.44
N ILE A 69 -10.67 3.96 24.12
CA ILE A 69 -9.78 3.21 23.24
C ILE A 69 -9.15 2.07 24.03
N GLY A 70 -9.47 0.84 23.66
CA GLY A 70 -8.94 -0.39 24.29
C GLY A 70 -7.62 -0.89 23.70
N ALA A 71 -6.86 -0.02 23.04
CA ALA A 71 -5.66 -0.34 22.25
C ALA A 71 -4.48 0.57 22.64
N GLU A 72 -3.26 0.17 22.26
CA GLU A 72 -2.10 1.04 22.43
C GLU A 72 -2.33 2.35 21.66
N THR A 73 -2.11 3.49 22.31
CA THR A 73 -2.48 4.80 21.74
C THR A 73 -1.24 5.66 21.58
N VAL A 74 -0.92 6.04 20.34
CA VAL A 74 0.19 6.93 19.99
C VAL A 74 -0.39 8.28 19.58
N ALA A 75 -0.32 9.26 20.50
CA ALA A 75 -0.79 10.61 20.22
C ALA A 75 0.25 11.43 19.46
N LEU A 76 -0.17 11.98 18.32
CA LEU A 76 0.64 12.88 17.50
C LEU A 76 0.19 14.34 17.69
N PRO A 77 1.11 15.31 17.56
CA PRO A 77 0.74 16.73 17.54
C PRO A 77 -0.07 17.07 16.25
N PRO A 78 -0.98 18.08 16.29
CA PRO A 78 -1.76 18.48 15.10
C PRO A 78 -0.91 18.99 13.94
N GLN A 79 0.27 19.56 14.24
CA GLN A 79 1.30 19.85 13.26
C GLN A 79 2.39 18.79 13.38
N LYS A 80 2.68 18.12 12.28
CA LYS A 80 3.61 17.00 12.20
C LYS A 80 4.14 16.88 10.78
N ASP A 81 5.38 16.42 10.65
CA ASP A 81 5.97 16.12 9.33
C ASP A 81 5.40 14.82 8.73
N ASP A 82 4.98 13.87 9.58
CA ASP A 82 4.43 12.59 9.15
C ASP A 82 2.89 12.63 9.13
N PRO A 83 2.24 12.35 8.00
CA PRO A 83 0.81 12.04 7.98
C PRO A 83 0.46 10.87 8.91
N ASP A 84 -0.78 10.80 9.39
CA ASP A 84 -1.21 9.72 10.29
C ASP A 84 -1.05 8.33 9.68
N LEU A 85 -1.33 8.20 8.37
CA LEU A 85 -1.11 6.95 7.66
C LEU A 85 0.37 6.53 7.67
N LEU A 86 1.31 7.46 7.46
CA LEU A 86 2.74 7.15 7.49
C LEU A 86 3.17 6.70 8.88
N SER A 87 2.64 7.32 9.92
CA SER A 87 2.88 6.92 11.30
C SER A 87 2.33 5.51 11.59
N ALA A 88 1.12 5.19 11.08
CA ALA A 88 0.54 3.86 11.21
C ALA A 88 1.39 2.79 10.50
N LEU A 89 1.90 3.10 9.31
CA LEU A 89 2.80 2.24 8.56
C LEU A 89 4.14 2.00 9.29
N LYS A 90 4.72 3.05 9.89
CA LYS A 90 5.94 2.94 10.71
C LYS A 90 5.74 2.06 11.94
N ILE A 91 4.60 2.20 12.63
CA ILE A 91 4.23 1.34 13.75
C ILE A 91 4.11 -0.12 13.27
N GLY A 92 3.31 -0.38 12.24
CA GLY A 92 3.16 -1.73 11.69
C GLY A 92 4.49 -2.36 11.26
N TRP A 93 5.40 -1.57 10.67
CA TRP A 93 6.75 -2.01 10.31
C TRP A 93 7.60 -2.39 11.52
N ALA A 94 7.55 -1.60 12.60
CA ALA A 94 8.26 -1.87 13.85
C ALA A 94 7.77 -3.15 14.53
N HIS A 95 6.49 -3.50 14.34
CA HIS A 95 5.90 -4.78 14.76
C HIS A 95 6.12 -5.93 13.77
N GLY A 96 7.01 -5.76 12.79
CA GLY A 96 7.42 -6.80 11.86
C GLY A 96 6.62 -6.87 10.57
N GLY A 97 5.59 -6.03 10.39
CA GLY A 97 4.79 -5.96 9.17
C GLY A 97 5.64 -5.64 7.95
N ARG A 98 5.46 -6.41 6.87
CA ARG A 98 6.12 -6.21 5.57
C ARG A 98 5.15 -6.26 4.39
N ALA A 99 3.96 -6.83 4.59
CA ALA A 99 2.82 -6.70 3.69
C ALA A 99 1.74 -5.88 4.39
N PHE A 100 1.32 -4.77 3.79
CA PHE A 100 0.33 -3.86 4.36
C PHE A 100 -0.96 -3.87 3.54
N HIS A 101 -2.10 -3.97 4.22
CA HIS A 101 -3.42 -3.77 3.62
C HIS A 101 -4.04 -2.52 4.24
N ILE A 102 -4.31 -1.52 3.42
CA ILE A 102 -4.76 -0.20 3.87
C ILE A 102 -6.17 0.01 3.34
N TYR A 103 -7.11 0.24 4.26
CA TYR A 103 -8.50 0.56 3.96
C TYR A 103 -8.80 2.01 4.36
N GLY A 104 -9.75 2.65 3.67
CA GLY A 104 -10.12 4.04 3.97
C GLY A 104 -9.04 5.04 3.56
N GLY A 105 -8.18 4.73 2.58
CA GLY A 105 -7.13 5.64 2.11
C GLY A 105 -7.29 6.09 0.66
N LEU A 106 -8.40 5.74 0.00
CA LEU A 106 -8.80 6.26 -1.31
C LEU A 106 -10.13 7.02 -1.16
N GLY A 107 -10.37 7.96 -2.06
CA GLY A 107 -11.61 8.76 -2.06
C GLY A 107 -11.48 10.12 -1.39
N GLY A 108 -12.60 10.87 -1.40
CA GLY A 108 -12.69 12.19 -0.79
C GLY A 108 -11.67 13.19 -1.35
N ARG A 109 -10.66 13.53 -0.54
CA ARG A 109 -9.67 14.56 -0.90
C ARG A 109 -8.51 13.98 -1.72
N VAL A 110 -8.25 14.58 -2.88
CA VAL A 110 -7.22 14.10 -3.83
C VAL A 110 -5.79 14.23 -3.30
N ASP A 111 -5.51 15.23 -2.48
CA ASP A 111 -4.19 15.45 -1.86
C ASP A 111 -3.81 14.32 -0.90
N HIS A 112 -4.78 13.79 -0.14
CA HIS A 112 -4.61 12.58 0.68
C HIS A 112 -4.34 11.35 -0.18
N THR A 113 -5.11 11.15 -1.26
CA THR A 113 -4.88 10.05 -2.21
C THR A 113 -3.45 10.09 -2.77
N ILE A 114 -2.98 11.26 -3.22
CA ILE A 114 -1.60 11.44 -3.73
C ILE A 114 -0.57 11.12 -2.64
N SER A 115 -0.76 11.63 -1.43
CA SER A 115 0.14 11.33 -0.30
C SER A 115 0.20 9.83 0.02
N ASN A 116 -0.95 9.15 0.01
CA ASN A 116 -1.02 7.73 0.30
C ASN A 116 -0.28 6.91 -0.76
N ILE A 117 -0.41 7.26 -2.05
CA ILE A 117 0.35 6.62 -3.13
C ILE A 117 1.86 6.79 -2.95
N GLN A 118 2.32 7.98 -2.54
CA GLN A 118 3.74 8.21 -2.21
C GLN A 118 4.22 7.34 -1.05
N GLN A 119 3.36 7.10 -0.05
CA GLN A 119 3.69 6.21 1.07
C GLN A 119 3.78 4.74 0.64
N LEU A 120 2.99 4.29 -0.34
CA LEU A 120 3.16 2.94 -0.92
C LEU A 120 4.54 2.78 -1.56
N ALA A 121 4.98 3.79 -2.33
CA ALA A 121 6.30 3.81 -2.94
C ALA A 121 7.41 3.84 -1.89
N PHE A 122 7.22 4.57 -0.78
CA PHE A 122 8.14 4.56 0.36
C PHE A 122 8.29 3.15 0.96
N ILE A 123 7.19 2.43 1.18
CA ILE A 123 7.22 1.03 1.66
C ILE A 123 7.95 0.12 0.66
N ALA A 124 7.65 0.26 -0.64
CA ALA A 124 8.29 -0.53 -1.69
C ALA A 124 9.81 -0.30 -1.75
N ALA A 125 10.26 0.95 -1.64
CA ALA A 125 11.69 1.32 -1.61
C ALA A 125 12.45 0.70 -0.43
N HIS A 126 11.74 0.35 0.65
CA HIS A 126 12.32 -0.28 1.83
C HIS A 126 12.15 -1.81 1.84
N GLY A 127 11.68 -2.41 0.74
CA GLY A 127 11.55 -3.86 0.59
C GLY A 127 10.27 -4.46 1.18
N GLY A 128 9.26 -3.64 1.47
CA GLY A 128 7.90 -4.10 1.78
C GLY A 128 6.96 -4.01 0.58
N ILE A 129 5.69 -4.34 0.81
CA ILE A 129 4.59 -4.09 -0.13
C ILE A 129 3.38 -3.57 0.63
N ALA A 130 2.65 -2.65 0.01
CA ALA A 130 1.41 -2.11 0.54
C ALA A 130 0.34 -2.10 -0.54
N PHE A 131 -0.88 -2.45 -0.15
CA PHE A 131 -2.07 -2.47 -0.99
C PHE A 131 -3.08 -1.49 -0.41
N LEU A 132 -3.42 -0.49 -1.19
CA LEU A 132 -4.42 0.51 -0.86
C LEU A 132 -5.72 0.13 -1.55
N HIS A 133 -6.74 -0.22 -0.75
CA HIS A 133 -8.02 -0.76 -1.22
C HIS A 133 -9.07 0.34 -1.28
N GLY A 134 -9.86 0.37 -2.36
CA GLY A 134 -11.07 1.18 -2.45
C GLY A 134 -11.60 1.40 -3.87
N ALA A 135 -12.89 1.67 -3.96
CA ALA A 135 -13.64 1.95 -5.19
C ALA A 135 -13.51 0.86 -6.26
N GLY A 136 -13.44 -0.41 -5.85
CA GLY A 136 -13.27 -1.57 -6.72
C GLY A 136 -11.85 -1.74 -7.26
N GLN A 137 -10.89 -0.98 -6.73
CA GLN A 137 -9.51 -0.94 -7.19
C GLN A 137 -8.52 -1.18 -6.05
N ILE A 138 -7.33 -1.61 -6.43
CA ILE A 138 -6.18 -1.74 -5.55
C ILE A 138 -5.03 -0.93 -6.15
N VAL A 139 -4.43 -0.06 -5.35
CA VAL A 139 -3.18 0.63 -5.70
C VAL A 139 -2.03 0.02 -4.91
N THR A 140 -0.92 -0.23 -5.59
CA THR A 140 0.32 -0.73 -4.97
C THR A 140 1.54 -0.12 -5.63
N ALA A 141 2.72 -0.42 -5.09
CA ALA A 141 3.99 0.01 -5.65
C ALA A 141 5.05 -1.08 -5.50
N ILE A 142 6.01 -1.09 -6.44
CA ILE A 142 7.19 -1.95 -6.42
C ILE A 142 8.46 -1.16 -6.71
N CYS A 143 9.58 -1.60 -6.14
CA CYS A 143 10.91 -1.03 -6.37
C CYS A 143 11.88 -2.17 -6.70
N ASP A 144 12.52 -2.12 -7.86
CA ASP A 144 13.49 -3.12 -8.33
C ASP A 144 13.00 -4.58 -8.16
N ALA A 145 11.71 -4.81 -8.43
CA ALA A 145 11.01 -6.06 -8.13
C ALA A 145 10.00 -6.43 -9.22
N ALA A 146 9.24 -7.49 -8.99
CA ALA A 146 8.13 -7.91 -9.82
C ALA A 146 6.88 -8.25 -9.01
N LEU A 147 5.71 -8.02 -9.61
CA LEU A 147 4.42 -8.55 -9.19
C LEU A 147 4.05 -9.68 -10.13
N THR A 148 3.79 -10.86 -9.58
CA THR A 148 3.30 -12.01 -10.35
C THR A 148 1.85 -12.31 -9.97
N PHE A 149 0.97 -12.25 -10.96
CA PHE A 149 -0.45 -12.57 -10.84
C PHE A 149 -0.69 -14.01 -11.33
N PRO A 150 -1.37 -14.87 -10.56
CA PRO A 150 -1.72 -16.19 -11.04
C PRO A 150 -2.72 -16.10 -12.20
N ALA A 151 -2.73 -17.14 -13.03
CA ALA A 151 -3.78 -17.31 -14.04
C ALA A 151 -5.15 -17.37 -13.35
N HIS A 152 -6.11 -16.61 -13.87
CA HIS A 152 -7.44 -16.52 -13.30
C HIS A 152 -8.49 -16.24 -14.39
N PRO A 153 -9.77 -16.58 -14.15
CA PRO A 153 -10.86 -16.20 -15.05
C PRO A 153 -11.07 -14.69 -15.04
N VAL A 154 -11.23 -14.10 -16.23
CA VAL A 154 -11.55 -12.68 -16.41
C VAL A 154 -12.97 -12.55 -16.95
N HIS A 155 -13.83 -11.85 -16.20
CA HIS A 155 -15.23 -11.62 -16.59
C HIS A 155 -15.41 -10.19 -17.09
N GLY A 156 -15.56 -10.02 -18.41
CA GLY A 156 -15.59 -8.69 -19.03
C GLY A 156 -14.17 -8.13 -19.20
N THR A 157 -14.01 -6.82 -19.09
CA THR A 157 -12.69 -6.19 -19.09
C THR A 157 -12.25 -5.95 -17.66
N GLN A 158 -11.04 -6.41 -17.33
CA GLN A 158 -10.40 -6.15 -16.04
C GLN A 158 -9.08 -5.42 -16.28
N TYR A 159 -8.98 -4.22 -15.73
CA TYR A 159 -7.89 -3.30 -16.01
C TYR A 159 -6.74 -3.42 -15.02
N ILE A 160 -5.54 -3.16 -15.54
CA ILE A 160 -4.32 -2.89 -14.81
C ILE A 160 -3.60 -1.72 -15.48
N SER A 161 -3.10 -0.79 -14.67
CA SER A 161 -2.35 0.37 -15.12
C SER A 161 -1.03 0.45 -14.38
N VAL A 162 0.04 0.75 -15.12
CA VAL A 162 1.41 0.84 -14.62
C VAL A 162 1.96 2.23 -14.92
N PHE A 163 2.54 2.86 -13.90
CA PHE A 163 3.13 4.20 -14.01
C PHE A 163 4.51 4.21 -13.39
N ALA A 164 5.45 4.91 -14.01
CA ALA A 164 6.71 5.24 -13.35
C ALA A 164 6.43 6.19 -12.18
N HIS A 165 6.82 5.78 -10.97
CA HIS A 165 6.74 6.62 -9.78
C HIS A 165 7.99 7.49 -9.63
N SER A 166 9.16 6.93 -9.98
CA SER A 166 10.42 7.68 -10.09
C SER A 166 10.51 8.41 -11.44
N ASP A 167 11.43 9.37 -11.54
CA ASP A 167 11.71 10.10 -12.80
C ASP A 167 11.89 9.16 -13.99
N GLU A 168 12.51 8.01 -13.73
CA GLU A 168 12.72 6.97 -14.72
C GLU A 168 12.60 5.58 -14.08
N ALA A 169 11.94 4.65 -14.77
CA ALA A 169 11.90 3.22 -14.45
C ALA A 169 12.39 2.45 -15.69
N ARG A 170 13.45 1.64 -15.52
CA ARG A 170 14.16 0.95 -16.62
C ARG A 170 14.01 -0.56 -16.51
N GLY A 171 13.98 -1.20 -17.68
CA GLY A 171 13.78 -2.64 -17.77
C GLY A 171 12.40 -3.01 -17.24
N VAL A 172 11.39 -2.29 -17.70
CA VAL A 172 10.00 -2.57 -17.40
C VAL A 172 9.50 -3.66 -18.36
N ASP A 173 9.02 -4.75 -17.78
CA ASP A 173 8.33 -5.81 -18.50
C ASP A 173 6.88 -5.90 -18.02
N GLU A 174 5.95 -6.01 -18.97
CA GLU A 174 4.54 -6.34 -18.74
C GLU A 174 4.24 -7.58 -19.58
N ARG A 175 4.06 -8.74 -18.93
CA ARG A 175 3.88 -10.03 -19.60
C ARG A 175 2.53 -10.64 -19.25
N GLY A 176 1.91 -11.34 -20.19
CA GLY A 176 0.61 -11.97 -19.96
C GLY A 176 -0.55 -10.98 -19.80
N LEU A 177 -0.33 -9.72 -20.21
CA LEU A 177 -1.34 -8.67 -20.33
C LEU A 177 -1.63 -8.42 -21.82
N ALA A 178 -2.74 -7.75 -22.12
CA ALA A 178 -3.15 -7.50 -23.51
C ALA A 178 -2.14 -6.66 -24.30
N TYR A 179 -1.49 -5.69 -23.64
CA TYR A 179 -0.41 -4.88 -24.21
C TYR A 179 0.90 -5.20 -23.51
N GLU A 180 1.71 -6.08 -24.10
CA GLU A 180 2.99 -6.46 -23.50
C GLU A 180 4.07 -5.39 -23.67
N LEU A 181 4.91 -5.24 -22.63
CA LEU A 181 6.15 -4.46 -22.68
C LEU A 181 7.34 -5.38 -22.44
N HIS A 182 8.45 -5.09 -23.14
CA HIS A 182 9.71 -5.82 -22.98
C HIS A 182 10.89 -4.85 -22.92
N ASP A 183 11.62 -4.86 -21.80
CA ASP A 183 12.76 -4.00 -21.47
C ASP A 183 12.50 -2.51 -21.75
N ALA A 184 11.27 -2.06 -21.47
CA ALA A 184 10.86 -0.69 -21.70
C ALA A 184 11.51 0.27 -20.68
N THR A 185 11.58 1.54 -21.05
CA THR A 185 11.89 2.64 -20.12
C THR A 185 10.67 3.55 -20.03
N MET A 186 10.18 3.76 -18.81
CA MET A 186 9.05 4.64 -18.50
C MET A 186 9.54 5.86 -17.72
N THR A 187 8.87 6.99 -17.88
CA THR A 187 9.15 8.22 -17.13
C THR A 187 7.88 8.73 -16.47
N ASN A 188 8.01 9.43 -15.34
CA ASN A 188 6.86 9.99 -14.60
C ASN A 188 6.14 11.14 -15.35
N LEU A 189 6.64 11.56 -16.51
CA LEU A 189 6.03 12.57 -17.38
C LEU A 189 5.28 11.97 -18.58
N GLN A 190 5.37 10.66 -18.80
CA GLN A 190 4.74 9.98 -19.92
C GLN A 190 3.76 8.90 -19.44
N VAL A 191 2.59 8.86 -20.04
CA VAL A 191 1.50 7.95 -19.66
C VAL A 191 1.38 6.84 -20.70
N ASN A 192 2.24 5.82 -20.58
CA ASN A 192 2.32 4.72 -21.54
C ASN A 192 1.72 3.40 -21.04
N GLY A 193 1.46 3.28 -19.73
CA GLY A 193 0.93 2.04 -19.11
C GLY A 193 -0.50 2.18 -18.58
N LEU A 194 -1.27 3.17 -19.04
CA LEU A 194 -2.66 3.35 -18.62
C LEU A 194 -3.59 2.35 -19.32
N SER A 195 -4.50 1.74 -18.56
CA SER A 195 -5.60 0.90 -19.06
C SER A 195 -5.14 -0.30 -19.89
N ASN A 196 -4.12 -1.02 -19.42
CA ASN A 196 -3.84 -2.37 -19.88
C ASN A 196 -4.86 -3.36 -19.31
N GLU A 197 -4.91 -4.58 -19.83
CA GLU A 197 -5.96 -5.54 -19.52
C GLU A 197 -5.38 -6.91 -19.18
N PHE A 198 -5.94 -7.55 -18.15
CA PHE A 198 -5.66 -8.97 -17.89
C PHE A 198 -6.25 -9.85 -19.00
N VAL A 199 -5.51 -10.89 -19.37
CA VAL A 199 -5.94 -11.86 -20.38
C VAL A 199 -6.57 -13.08 -19.69
N ASP A 200 -7.77 -13.47 -20.09
CA ASP A 200 -8.52 -14.58 -19.51
C ASP A 200 -7.70 -15.89 -19.46
N GLY A 201 -7.59 -16.47 -18.27
CA GLY A 201 -6.90 -17.74 -18.05
C GLY A 201 -5.37 -17.68 -18.13
N LEU A 202 -4.77 -16.49 -18.28
CA LEU A 202 -3.31 -16.31 -18.35
C LEU A 202 -2.78 -15.65 -17.08
N GLY A 203 -1.62 -16.12 -16.59
CA GLY A 203 -0.91 -15.44 -15.51
C GLY A 203 -0.15 -14.23 -16.06
N ALA A 204 -0.03 -13.18 -15.25
CA ALA A 204 0.60 -11.93 -15.65
C ALA A 204 1.79 -11.56 -14.76
N GLU A 205 2.73 -10.79 -15.30
CA GLU A 205 3.86 -10.22 -14.55
C GLU A 205 4.04 -8.74 -14.89
N VAL A 206 4.19 -7.91 -13.87
CA VAL A 206 4.70 -6.53 -13.99
C VAL A 206 6.03 -6.47 -13.27
N ARG A 207 7.10 -6.14 -13.98
CA ARG A 207 8.47 -6.13 -13.43
C ARG A 207 9.16 -4.80 -13.74
N VAL A 208 10.00 -4.37 -12.82
CA VAL A 208 10.98 -3.30 -13.05
C VAL A 208 12.35 -3.75 -12.57
N ARG A 209 13.37 -3.62 -13.43
CA ARG A 209 14.75 -3.94 -13.05
C ARG A 209 15.40 -2.82 -12.25
N ARG A 210 15.11 -1.56 -12.58
CA ARG A 210 15.61 -0.39 -11.85
C ARG A 210 14.59 0.74 -11.81
N GLY A 211 14.22 1.21 -10.63
CA GLY A 211 13.28 2.29 -10.40
C GLY A 211 12.01 1.82 -9.69
N LEU A 212 11.05 2.75 -9.55
CA LEU A 212 9.78 2.49 -8.88
C LEU A 212 8.61 2.56 -9.84
N LEU A 213 7.69 1.62 -9.70
CA LEU A 213 6.40 1.62 -10.39
C LEU A 213 5.26 1.74 -9.39
N THR A 214 4.27 2.55 -9.72
CA THR A 214 2.93 2.49 -9.12
C THR A 214 2.06 1.63 -10.04
N VAL A 215 1.32 0.69 -9.47
CA VAL A 215 0.43 -0.21 -10.19
C VAL A 215 -0.97 -0.07 -9.61
N VAL A 216 -1.96 0.15 -10.48
CA VAL A 216 -3.38 0.21 -10.15
C VAL A 216 -4.05 -0.94 -10.87
N PHE A 217 -4.84 -1.75 -10.18
CA PHE A 217 -5.54 -2.87 -10.81
C PHE A 217 -6.91 -3.09 -10.17
N ASP A 218 -7.84 -3.68 -10.92
CA ASP A 218 -9.16 -3.98 -10.40
C ASP A 218 -9.10 -5.00 -9.25
N ALA A 219 -9.84 -4.74 -8.17
CA ALA A 219 -9.87 -5.59 -6.97
C ALA A 219 -10.46 -6.99 -7.21
N ALA A 220 -11.12 -7.21 -8.34
CA ALA A 220 -11.57 -8.53 -8.78
C ALA A 220 -10.39 -9.42 -9.26
N ALA A 221 -9.22 -8.85 -9.53
CA ALA A 221 -8.02 -9.62 -9.86
C ALA A 221 -7.46 -10.25 -8.58
N PRO A 222 -6.83 -11.44 -8.65
CA PRO A 222 -6.15 -12.02 -7.51
C PRO A 222 -5.01 -11.11 -7.04
N LEU A 223 -4.78 -11.05 -5.73
CA LEU A 223 -3.62 -10.35 -5.19
C LEU A 223 -2.33 -10.93 -5.75
N PRO A 224 -1.39 -10.08 -6.21
CA PRO A 224 -0.12 -10.55 -6.75
C PRO A 224 0.81 -11.02 -5.64
N THR A 225 1.77 -11.87 -6.02
CA THR A 225 2.94 -12.16 -5.19
C THR A 225 4.08 -11.22 -5.55
N LEU A 226 4.72 -10.61 -4.54
CA LEU A 226 5.94 -9.83 -4.71
C LEU A 226 7.15 -10.77 -4.89
N VAL A 227 7.95 -10.55 -5.93
CA VAL A 227 9.13 -11.36 -6.27
C VAL A 227 10.35 -10.47 -6.48
N GLY A 228 11.47 -10.86 -5.90
CA GLY A 228 12.77 -10.24 -6.16
C GLY A 228 12.99 -8.88 -5.48
N ALA A 229 12.10 -8.48 -4.57
CA ALA A 229 12.26 -7.24 -3.81
C ALA A 229 13.58 -7.23 -3.00
N PRO A 230 14.19 -6.05 -2.83
CA PRO A 230 15.34 -5.89 -1.94
C PRO A 230 15.04 -6.41 -0.53
N ALA A 231 16.09 -6.83 0.18
CA ALA A 231 15.95 -7.19 1.59
C ALA A 231 15.35 -6.01 2.37
N ALA A 232 14.33 -6.30 3.19
CA ALA A 232 13.65 -5.27 3.92
C ALA A 232 14.62 -4.47 4.79
N ALA A 233 14.50 -3.14 4.76
CA ALA A 233 15.27 -2.26 5.62
C ALA A 233 15.03 -2.58 7.11
N GLY A 234 16.00 -2.27 7.96
CA GLY A 234 15.89 -2.52 9.41
C GLY A 234 14.70 -1.78 10.03
N THR A 235 14.66 -0.45 9.88
CA THR A 235 13.62 0.41 10.45
C THR A 235 13.21 1.49 9.43
N LEU A 236 11.94 1.90 9.48
CA LEU A 236 11.43 3.09 8.77
C LEU A 236 11.56 4.37 9.61
N GLY A 237 12.20 4.28 10.79
CA GLY A 237 12.22 5.32 11.80
C GLY A 237 10.99 5.29 12.71
N ALA A 238 11.05 6.03 13.82
CA ALA A 238 9.88 6.24 14.68
C ALA A 238 8.90 7.22 14.01
N PRO A 239 7.60 7.18 14.37
CA PRO A 239 6.66 8.25 14.03
C PRO A 239 7.21 9.61 14.46
N SER A 240 7.24 10.58 13.54
CA SER A 240 7.73 11.92 13.84
C SER A 240 6.70 12.67 14.68
N THR A 241 7.11 13.09 15.87
CA THR A 241 6.39 14.08 16.69
C THR A 241 6.96 15.49 16.50
N HIS A 242 7.89 15.66 15.55
CA HIS A 242 8.57 16.92 15.26
C HIS A 242 7.91 17.65 14.09
N VAL A 243 8.03 18.98 14.12
CA VAL A 243 7.67 19.89 13.03
C VAL A 243 8.97 20.45 12.47
N SER A 244 9.28 20.15 11.22
CA SER A 244 10.45 20.70 10.54
C SER A 244 10.31 22.21 10.32
N ALA A 245 11.43 22.91 10.14
CA ALA A 245 11.43 24.34 9.83
C ALA A 245 10.60 24.69 8.56
N ALA A 246 10.45 23.73 7.63
CA ALA A 246 9.64 23.86 6.43
C ALA A 246 8.12 23.97 6.72
N LEU A 247 7.65 23.45 7.86
CA LEU A 247 6.26 23.55 8.31
C LEU A 247 6.05 24.57 9.45
N ALA A 248 7.14 25.08 10.02
CA ALA A 248 7.11 25.99 11.18
C ALA A 248 6.87 27.47 10.80
N ASP A 249 7.21 27.88 9.58
CA ASP A 249 6.97 29.24 9.09
C ASP A 249 5.54 29.37 8.56
N ARG A 250 4.60 29.65 9.48
CA ARG A 250 3.39 30.39 9.11
C ARG A 250 3.77 31.86 9.12
N GLY A 251 4.15 32.38 7.96
CA GLY A 251 4.41 33.82 7.75
C GLY A 251 3.28 34.69 8.29
#